data_AF-A0A485A104-F1
#
_entry.id   AF-A0A485A104-F1
#
_cell.length_a   1.000
_cell.length_b   1.000
_cell.length_c   1.000
_cell.angle_alpha   90.00
_cell.angle_beta   90.00
_cell.angle_gamma   90.00
#
_symmetry.space_group_name_H-M   'P 1'
#
loop_
_entity.id
_entity.type
_entity.pdbx_description
1 polymer ?
#
loop_
_entity_poly.entity_id
_entity_poly.type
_entity_poly.pdbx_seq_one_letter_code
_entity_poly.pdbx_strand_id
1 'polypeptide(L)'
;MIDKQILAHAAECAPQESCGFVIDTGTGQHYMPCQNIADRPTEYFEISPDDWLRAQTAGEVVALVHSHPDGLPVLSECDRAGQRRTALPLVVGLRHRNIPVQ
;
A
#
# COMPACT_ATOMS: atom_id res chain seq x y z
N MET A 1 -6.00 -10.61 9.81
CA MET A 1 -5.27 -9.38 10.18
C MET A 1 -4.85 -8.67 8.92
N ILE A 2 -5.04 -7.36 8.87
CA ILE A 2 -4.74 -6.49 7.72
C ILE A 2 -3.28 -6.65 7.28
N ASP A 3 -2.33 -6.73 8.22
CA ASP A 3 -0.91 -6.89 7.92
C ASP A 3 -0.61 -8.12 7.07
N LYS A 4 -1.30 -9.25 7.31
CA LYS A 4 -1.12 -10.47 6.50
C LYS A 4 -1.62 -10.29 5.07
N GLN A 5 -2.68 -9.52 4.88
CA GLN A 5 -3.23 -9.22 3.55
C GLN A 5 -2.28 -8.29 2.77
N ILE A 6 -1.72 -7.28 3.45
CA ILE A 6 -0.71 -6.38 2.89
C ILE A 6 0.53 -7.16 2.45
N LEU A 7 1.05 -8.03 3.32
CA LEU A 7 2.24 -8.84 3.02
C LEU A 7 2.00 -9.85 1.89
N ALA A 8 0.82 -10.46 1.83
CA ALA A 8 0.45 -11.37 0.75
C ALA A 8 0.38 -10.63 -0.60
N HIS A 9 -0.29 -9.48 -0.64
CA HIS A 9 -0.37 -8.65 -1.84
C HIS A 9 1.02 -8.17 -2.31
N ALA A 10 1.88 -7.75 -1.38
CA ALA A 10 3.25 -7.39 -1.68
C ALA A 10 4.07 -8.54 -2.29
N ALA A 11 3.86 -9.78 -1.80
CA ALA A 11 4.52 -10.95 -2.35
C ALA A 11 4.01 -11.32 -3.74
N GLU A 12 2.71 -11.15 -4.01
CA GLU A 12 2.08 -11.42 -5.30
C GLU A 12 2.50 -10.41 -6.39
N CYS A 13 2.67 -9.14 -6.03
CA CYS A 13 3.10 -8.10 -6.98
C CYS A 13 4.59 -8.16 -7.34
N ALA A 14 5.41 -8.80 -6.51
CA ALA A 14 6.86 -8.82 -6.71
C ALA A 14 7.23 -9.34 -8.12
N PRO A 15 8.13 -8.66 -8.85
CA PRO A 15 9.07 -7.61 -8.40
C PRO A 15 8.51 -6.18 -8.44
N GLN A 16 7.25 -5.97 -8.79
CA GLN A 16 6.63 -4.65 -8.79
C GLN A 16 6.26 -4.22 -7.37
N GLU A 17 6.21 -2.92 -7.13
CA GLU A 17 5.63 -2.38 -5.90
C GLU A 17 4.13 -2.67 -5.89
N SER A 18 3.65 -3.26 -4.80
CA SER A 18 2.21 -3.33 -4.51
C SER A 18 1.75 -2.00 -3.94
N CYS A 19 0.50 -1.60 -4.19
CA CYS A 19 -0.10 -0.42 -3.57
C CYS A 19 -1.56 -0.65 -3.14
N GLY A 20 -2.08 0.12 -2.20
CA GLY A 20 -3.46 0.02 -1.76
C GLY A 20 -3.80 0.96 -0.60
N PHE A 21 -5.00 0.80 -0.04
CA PHE A 21 -5.52 1.63 1.04
C PHE A 21 -5.89 0.82 2.26
N VAL A 22 -5.75 1.40 3.44
CA VAL A 22 -6.49 0.98 4.63
C VAL A 22 -7.70 1.90 4.76
N ILE A 23 -8.88 1.29 4.79
CA ILE A 23 -10.16 2.00 4.80
C ILE A 23 -10.90 1.61 6.09
N ASP A 24 -11.35 2.61 6.84
CA ASP A 24 -12.22 2.44 8.00
C ASP A 24 -13.69 2.59 7.57
N THR A 25 -14.50 1.56 7.80
CA THR A 25 -15.93 1.55 7.47
C THR A 25 -16.82 1.92 8.66
N GLY A 26 -16.24 2.34 9.79
CA GLY A 26 -16.94 2.56 11.06
C GLY A 26 -17.26 1.27 11.83
N THR A 27 -17.17 0.10 11.18
CA THR A 27 -17.28 -1.23 11.81
C THR A 27 -15.93 -1.94 11.92
N GLY A 28 -14.88 -1.34 11.37
CA GLY A 28 -13.52 -1.88 11.35
C GLY A 28 -12.72 -1.42 10.16
N GLN A 29 -11.42 -1.68 10.21
CA GLN A 29 -10.50 -1.38 9.12
C GLN A 29 -10.38 -2.57 8.17
N HIS A 30 -10.22 -2.29 6.89
CA HIS A 30 -9.93 -3.29 5.86
C HIS A 30 -8.89 -2.78 4.87
N TYR A 31 -8.09 -3.70 4.34
CA TYR A 31 -7.13 -3.40 3.28
C TYR A 31 -7.77 -3.59 1.92
N MET A 32 -7.69 -2.57 1.07
CA MET A 32 -8.08 -2.62 -0.34
C MET A 32 -6.83 -2.61 -1.23
N PRO A 33 -6.44 -3.75 -1.82
CA PRO A 33 -5.34 -3.79 -2.79
C PRO A 33 -5.74 -3.03 -4.06
N CYS A 34 -4.80 -2.30 -4.64
CA CYS A 34 -4.95 -1.57 -5.90
C CYS A 34 -3.88 -2.02 -6.90
N GLN A 35 -4.20 -1.93 -8.18
CA GLN A 35 -3.20 -2.15 -9.23
C GLN A 35 -2.23 -0.96 -9.27
N ASN A 36 -0.94 -1.25 -9.35
CA ASN A 36 0.07 -0.23 -9.63
C ASN A 36 0.04 0.11 -11.13
N ILE A 37 -0.32 1.36 -11.46
CA ILE A 37 -0.43 1.84 -12.84
C ILE A 37 0.76 2.70 -13.29
N ALA A 38 1.83 2.77 -12.50
CA ALA A 38 3.01 3.56 -12.85
C ALA A 38 3.72 3.03 -14.11
N ASP A 39 4.31 3.92 -14.90
CA ASP A 39 5.10 3.57 -16.09
C ASP A 39 6.33 2.70 -15.76
N ARG A 40 6.84 2.79 -14.53
CA ARG A 40 7.94 1.98 -13.98
C ARG A 40 7.52 1.34 -12.66
N PRO A 41 6.70 0.27 -12.70
CA PRO A 41 6.03 -0.26 -11.52
C PRO A 41 6.97 -1.01 -10.55
N THR A 42 8.22 -1.25 -10.95
CA THR A 42 9.27 -1.81 -10.07
C THR A 42 9.99 -0.75 -9.24
N GLU A 43 9.73 0.54 -9.48
CA GLU A 43 10.44 1.65 -8.85
C GLU A 43 9.53 2.72 -8.26
N TYR A 44 8.31 2.81 -8.77
CA TYR A 44 7.30 3.74 -8.32
C TYR A 44 5.96 3.04 -8.24
N PHE A 45 5.06 3.59 -7.44
CA PHE A 45 3.65 3.24 -7.47
C PHE A 45 2.78 4.43 -7.85
N GLU A 46 1.72 4.13 -8.60
CA GLU A 46 0.63 5.05 -8.87
C GLU A 46 -0.69 4.29 -8.73
N ILE A 47 -1.67 4.91 -8.06
CA ILE A 47 -3.01 4.36 -7.88
C ILE A 47 -3.96 5.15 -8.78
N SER A 48 -4.81 4.43 -9.52
CA SER A 48 -5.78 5.04 -10.42
C SER A 48 -6.75 5.99 -9.69
N PRO A 49 -7.23 7.07 -10.35
CA PRO A 49 -8.27 7.93 -9.79
C PRO A 49 -9.56 7.16 -9.45
N ASP A 50 -9.89 6.13 -10.22
CA ASP A 50 -11.07 5.29 -9.99
C ASP A 50 -10.93 4.48 -8.70
N ASP A 51 -9.75 3.93 -8.41
CA ASP A 51 -9.49 3.23 -7.15
C ASP A 51 -9.52 4.18 -5.94
N TRP A 52 -9.04 5.42 -6.10
CA TRP A 52 -9.21 6.46 -5.08
C TRP A 52 -10.69 6.77 -4.79
N LEU A 53 -11.51 6.87 -5.85
CA LEU A 53 -12.95 7.11 -5.69
C LEU A 53 -13.65 5.92 -5.04
N ARG A 54 -13.30 4.70 -5.45
CA ARG A 54 -13.80 3.47 -4.83
C ARG A 54 -13.44 3.40 -3.34
N ALA A 55 -12.21 3.74 -2.98
CA ALA A 55 -11.75 3.74 -1.59
C ALA A 55 -12.58 4.70 -0.72
N GLN A 56 -12.74 5.94 -1.18
CA GLN A 56 -13.51 6.96 -0.48
C GLN A 56 -15.01 6.65 -0.42
N THR A 57 -15.54 5.94 -1.42
CA THR A 57 -16.94 5.49 -1.40
C THR A 57 -17.15 4.35 -0.41
N ALA A 58 -16.14 3.51 -0.19
CA ALA A 58 -16.20 2.38 0.73
C ALA A 58 -16.07 2.81 2.22
N GLY A 59 -15.41 3.91 2.51
CA GLY A 59 -15.23 4.43 3.87
C GLY A 59 -14.19 5.53 3.97
N GLU A 60 -13.74 5.82 5.20
CA GLU A 60 -12.66 6.77 5.43
C GLU A 60 -11.31 6.13 5.09
N VAL A 61 -10.57 6.74 4.16
CA VAL A 61 -9.20 6.29 3.84
C VAL A 61 -8.28 6.78 4.96
N VAL A 62 -7.80 5.85 5.80
CA VAL A 62 -6.98 6.16 6.98
C VAL A 62 -5.48 5.94 6.74
N ALA A 63 -5.10 5.18 5.71
CA ALA A 63 -3.72 5.03 5.30
C ALA A 63 -3.58 4.67 3.82
N LEU A 64 -2.47 5.08 3.23
CA LEU A 64 -1.99 4.55 1.96
C LEU A 64 -0.86 3.56 2.23
N VAL A 65 -0.86 2.44 1.51
CA VAL A 65 0.12 1.36 1.70
C VAL A 65 0.80 1.09 0.38
N HIS A 66 2.13 0.98 0.40
CA HIS A 66 2.90 0.44 -0.72
C HIS A 66 4.00 -0.50 -0.23
N SER A 67 4.64 -1.25 -1.13
CA SER A 67 5.77 -2.12 -0.77
C SER A 67 7.06 -1.73 -1.47
N HIS A 68 8.17 -1.99 -0.80
CA HIS A 68 9.51 -1.96 -1.39
C HIS A 68 10.03 -3.42 -1.46
N PRO A 69 9.88 -4.11 -2.60
CA PRO A 69 10.22 -5.54 -2.74
C PRO A 69 11.67 -5.86 -2.33
N ASP A 70 12.60 -4.92 -2.55
CA ASP A 70 14.01 -5.06 -2.20
C ASP A 70 14.51 -4.08 -1.12
N GLY A 71 13.66 -3.16 -0.69
CA GLY A 71 14.05 -2.02 0.15
C GLY A 71 14.02 -2.26 1.65
N LEU A 72 14.32 -1.19 2.37
CA LEU A 72 14.09 -1.06 3.82
C LEU A 72 12.65 -0.59 4.08
N PRO A 73 12.07 -0.85 5.27
CA PRO A 73 10.71 -0.43 5.66
C PRO A 73 10.71 1.05 6.03
N VAL A 74 11.28 1.89 5.17
CA VAL A 74 11.48 3.31 5.40
C VAL A 74 10.91 4.08 4.24
N LEU A 75 10.24 5.18 4.55
CA LEU A 75 9.71 6.10 3.55
C LEU A 75 10.87 6.76 2.79
N SER A 76 10.84 6.64 1.47
CA SER A 76 11.67 7.39 0.53
C SER A 76 11.34 8.88 0.58
N GLU A 77 12.14 9.72 -0.08
CA GLU A 77 11.83 11.16 -0.19
C GLU A 77 10.53 11.40 -0.97
N CYS A 78 10.31 10.62 -2.05
CA CYS A 78 9.08 10.63 -2.83
C CYS A 78 7.87 10.24 -1.99
N ASP A 79 8.00 9.23 -1.12
CA ASP A 79 6.93 8.81 -0.22
C ASP A 79 6.57 9.93 0.76
N ARG A 80 7.57 10.64 1.30
CA ARG A 80 7.34 11.78 2.20
C ARG A 80 6.69 12.96 1.48
N ALA A 81 7.01 13.17 0.20
CA ALA A 81 6.32 14.15 -0.62
C ALA A 81 4.85 13.74 -0.87
N GLY A 82 4.60 12.46 -1.14
CA GLY A 82 3.26 11.87 -1.23
C GLY A 82 2.46 12.05 0.06
N GLN A 83 3.05 11.72 1.21
CA GLN A 83 2.47 11.88 2.53
C GLN A 83 2.02 13.32 2.80
N ARG A 84 2.85 14.30 2.44
CA ARG A 84 2.52 15.72 2.59
C ARG A 84 1.37 16.16 1.68
N ARG A 85 1.25 15.57 0.49
CA ARG A 85 0.18 15.88 -0.46
C ARG A 85 -1.16 15.28 -0.05
N THR A 86 -1.16 14.06 0.47
CA THR A 86 -2.41 13.36 0.86
C THR A 86 -2.84 13.67 2.29
N ALA A 87 -1.91 14.14 3.14
CA ALA A 87 -2.08 14.24 4.58
C ALA A 87 -2.43 12.92 5.28
N LEU A 88 -2.20 11.78 4.60
CA LEU A 88 -2.46 10.45 5.12
C LEU A 88 -1.17 9.77 5.58
N PRO A 89 -1.20 8.96 6.65
CA PRO A 89 -0.12 8.02 6.95
C PRO A 89 0.23 7.14 5.74
N LEU A 90 1.53 6.99 5.46
CA LEU A 90 2.04 5.99 4.51
C LEU A 90 2.63 4.81 5.28
N VAL A 91 2.21 3.59 4.93
CA VAL A 91 2.72 2.34 5.50
C VAL A 91 3.51 1.58 4.43
N VAL A 92 4.77 1.24 4.76
CA VAL A 92 5.64 0.47 3.86
C VAL A 92 5.60 -1.02 4.25
N GLY A 93 5.04 -1.86 3.38
CA GLY A 93 5.13 -3.31 3.48
C GLY A 93 6.47 -3.82 2.96
N LEU A 94 7.14 -4.70 3.70
CA LEU A 94 8.32 -5.41 3.21
C LEU A 94 7.94 -6.75 2.61
N ARG A 95 8.80 -7.29 1.74
CA ARG A 95 8.91 -8.73 1.59
C ARG A 95 9.12 -9.36 2.97
N HIS A 96 8.34 -10.38 3.31
CA HIS A 96 8.64 -11.21 4.46
C HIS A 96 9.92 -12.00 4.13
N ARG A 97 11.11 -11.48 4.48
CA ARG A 97 12.33 -12.30 4.45
C ARG A 97 12.17 -13.36 5.54
N ASN A 98 11.72 -14.56 5.16
CA ASN A 98 11.79 -15.81 5.94
C ASN A 98 11.60 -15.66 7.45
N ILE A 99 10.38 -15.34 7.91
CA ILE A 99 9.96 -15.75 9.26
C ILE A 99 8.97 -16.89 9.08
N PRO A 100 9.29 -18.12 9.54
CA PRO A 100 8.35 -19.22 9.48
C PRO A 100 7.13 -18.83 10.32
N VAL A 101 5.97 -18.81 9.66
CA VAL A 101 4.69 -18.67 10.36
C VAL A 101 4.51 -19.96 11.15
N GLN A 102 4.67 -19.88 12.47
CA GLN A 102 4.19 -20.91 13.40
C GLN A 102 2.68 -20.77 13.56
#